data_AF-A0A5J6GD02-F1
#
_entry.id   AF-A0A5J6GD02-F1
#
_cell.length_a   1.000
_cell.length_b   1.000
_cell.length_c   1.000
_cell.angle_alpha   90.00
_cell.angle_beta   90.00
_cell.angle_gamma   90.00
#
_symmetry.space_group_name_H-M   'P 1'
#
loop_
_entity.id
_entity.type
_entity.pdbx_description
1 polymer ?
#
loop_
_entity_poly.entity_id
_entity_poly.type
_entity_poly.pdbx_seq_one_letter_code
_entity_poly.pdbx_strand_id
1 'polypeptide(L)'
;MDRYFWHLSPSQARGLACVVCGVDLGKQMRHVPVGRDPATDREVYACAEPCAVRIAEESERLAREMRESAGQADDSGLGADGEFGRLLRDLRILVGAEALLATVDDLATLRFLLQMAAVQSEQAMIRSRKLLARMTLRED
;
A
#
# COMPACT_ATOMS: atom_id res chain seq x y z
N MET A 1 8.67 -3.17 5.94
CA MET A 1 8.06 -2.07 6.71
C MET A 1 8.76 -2.06 8.05
N ASP A 2 9.52 -1.02 8.35
CA ASP A 2 10.24 -0.94 9.62
C ASP A 2 9.25 -0.72 10.76
N ARG A 3 9.28 -1.59 11.77
CA ARG A 3 8.40 -1.53 12.96
C ARG A 3 9.06 -0.64 14.01
N TYR A 4 8.36 0.40 14.45
CA TYR A 4 8.82 1.27 15.54
C TYR A 4 8.22 0.86 16.87
N PHE A 5 9.04 0.86 17.93
CA PHE A 5 8.64 0.56 19.30
C PHE A 5 8.68 1.83 20.15
N TRP A 6 7.54 2.20 20.71
CA TRP A 6 7.37 3.41 21.54
C TRP A 6 7.44 3.09 23.03
N HIS A 7 7.72 4.10 23.85
CA HIS A 7 7.77 4.00 25.31
C HIS A 7 8.79 2.98 25.85
N LEU A 8 9.93 2.85 25.17
CA LEU A 8 11.02 1.98 25.59
C LEU A 8 11.76 2.56 26.79
N SER A 9 12.17 1.69 27.71
CA SER A 9 13.15 2.07 28.72
C SER A 9 14.52 2.36 28.08
N PRO A 10 15.42 3.10 28.76
CA PRO A 10 16.76 3.38 28.23
C PRO A 10 17.60 2.13 27.92
N SER A 11 17.35 1.00 28.58
CA SER A 11 18.04 -0.27 28.27
C SER A 11 17.45 -0.94 27.02
N GLN A 12 16.14 -0.89 26.84
CA GLN A 12 15.47 -1.43 25.66
C GLN A 12 15.78 -0.63 24.39
N ALA A 13 15.75 0.71 24.46
CA ALA A 13 16.07 1.59 23.34
C ALA A 13 17.53 1.46 22.87
N ARG A 14 18.44 1.02 23.75
CA ARG A 14 19.84 0.73 23.42
C ARG A 14 20.07 -0.71 22.95
N GLY A 15 19.02 -1.52 22.84
CA GLY A 15 19.13 -2.93 22.45
C GLY A 15 19.75 -3.84 23.53
N LEU A 16 19.86 -3.37 24.77
CA LEU A 16 20.44 -4.12 25.89
C LEU A 16 19.42 -4.97 26.64
N ALA A 17 18.14 -4.71 26.45
CA ALA A 17 17.05 -5.44 27.09
C ALA A 17 15.94 -5.77 26.10
N CYS A 18 15.23 -6.86 26.35
CA CYS A 18 14.11 -7.29 25.55
C CYS A 18 13.01 -6.23 25.57
N VAL A 19 12.56 -5.80 24.38
CA VAL A 19 11.45 -4.83 24.25
C VAL A 19 10.12 -5.33 24.81
N VAL A 20 9.97 -6.64 24.99
CA VAL A 20 8.74 -7.27 25.48
C VAL A 20 8.75 -7.45 27.00
N CYS A 21 9.77 -8.11 27.55
CA CYS A 21 9.80 -8.51 28.97
C CYS A 21 10.81 -7.72 29.80
N GLY A 22 11.65 -6.89 29.19
CA GLY A 22 12.65 -6.07 29.89
C GLY A 22 13.87 -6.84 30.42
N VAL A 23 13.98 -8.15 30.16
CA VAL A 23 15.15 -8.95 30.54
C VAL A 23 16.38 -8.48 29.78
N ASP A 24 17.51 -8.40 30.48
CA ASP A 24 18.82 -8.08 29.91
C ASP A 24 19.23 -9.13 28.86
N LEU A 25 19.60 -8.66 27.68
CA LEU A 25 19.96 -9.48 26.52
C LEU A 25 21.47 -9.78 26.44
N GLY A 26 22.15 -9.86 27.59
CA GLY A 26 23.59 -10.16 27.67
C GLY A 26 24.06 -11.34 26.82
N LYS A 27 25.39 -11.48 26.67
CA LYS A 27 26.06 -12.32 25.64
C LYS A 27 25.58 -13.78 25.47
N GLN A 28 24.96 -14.38 26.48
CA GLN A 28 24.53 -15.79 26.45
C GLN A 28 23.08 -15.99 26.02
N MET A 29 22.30 -14.91 25.92
CA MET A 29 20.87 -15.00 25.63
C MET A 29 20.63 -14.85 24.14
N ARG A 30 19.93 -15.82 23.53
CA ARG A 30 19.54 -15.72 22.12
C ARG A 30 18.50 -14.60 21.96
N HIS A 31 18.81 -13.64 21.11
CA HIS A 31 17.94 -12.51 20.81
C HIS A 31 17.87 -12.25 19.30
N VAL A 32 16.77 -11.67 18.86
CA VAL A 32 16.54 -11.34 17.45
C VAL A 32 16.12 -9.88 17.30
N PRO A 33 16.53 -9.20 16.22
CA PRO A 33 16.07 -7.85 15.92
C PRO A 33 14.59 -7.90 15.57
N VAL A 34 13.80 -6.97 16.12
CA VAL A 34 12.33 -6.96 15.94
C VAL A 34 11.79 -5.61 15.44
N GLY A 35 12.61 -4.57 15.42
CA GLY A 35 12.23 -3.25 14.94
C GLY A 35 13.26 -2.19 15.32
N ARG A 36 12.81 -0.93 15.42
CA ARG A 36 13.64 0.23 15.74
C ARG A 36 13.05 1.12 16.82
N ASP A 37 13.92 1.83 17.53
CA ASP A 37 13.56 2.96 18.38
C ASP A 37 13.32 4.21 17.51
N PRO A 38 12.13 4.85 17.56
CA PRO A 38 11.83 6.03 16.76
C PRO A 38 12.67 7.26 17.10
N ALA A 39 13.23 7.36 18.31
CA ALA A 39 14.02 8.51 18.71
C ALA A 39 15.46 8.48 18.15
N THR A 40 16.04 7.28 18.03
CA THR A 40 17.44 7.10 17.62
C THR A 40 17.62 6.31 16.33
N ASP A 41 16.53 5.79 15.77
CA ASP A 41 16.46 4.85 14.64
C ASP A 41 17.31 3.59 14.81
N ARG A 42 17.68 3.26 16.05
CA ARG A 42 18.50 2.09 16.37
C ARG A 42 17.66 0.83 16.42
N GLU A 43 18.26 -0.30 16.03
CA GLU A 43 17.62 -1.61 16.17
C GLU A 43 17.33 -1.95 17.63
N VAL A 44 16.17 -2.57 17.84
CA VAL A 44 15.76 -3.09 19.14
C VAL A 44 15.50 -4.59 19.05
N TYR A 45 15.69 -5.28 20.17
CA TYR A 45 15.77 -6.74 20.20
C TYR A 45 14.75 -7.35 21.16
N ALA A 46 14.35 -8.58 20.87
CA ALA A 46 13.55 -9.43 21.76
C ALA A 46 14.26 -10.76 22.01
N CYS A 47 13.94 -11.41 23.14
CA CYS A 47 14.33 -12.80 23.39
C CYS A 47 13.81 -13.67 22.23
N ALA A 48 14.65 -14.58 21.72
CA ALA A 48 14.26 -15.46 20.61
C ALA A 48 12.95 -16.21 20.92
N GLU A 49 12.80 -16.72 22.14
CA GLU A 49 11.56 -17.32 22.64
C GLU A 49 11.34 -16.95 24.12
N PRO A 50 10.08 -16.71 24.56
CA PRO A 50 8.84 -16.67 23.78
C PRO A 50 8.54 -15.28 23.16
N CYS A 51 9.39 -14.28 23.42
CA CYS A 51 9.07 -12.88 23.16
C CYS A 51 8.96 -12.55 21.66
N ALA A 52 9.89 -13.02 20.84
CA ALA A 52 9.84 -12.78 19.40
C ALA A 52 8.67 -13.51 18.72
N VAL A 53 8.34 -14.72 19.18
CA VAL A 53 7.17 -15.48 18.70
C VAL A 53 5.88 -14.68 18.95
N ARG A 54 5.71 -14.15 20.17
CA ARG A 54 4.54 -13.33 20.51
C ARG A 54 4.43 -12.07 19.65
N ILE A 55 5.56 -11.42 19.35
CA ILE A 55 5.62 -10.27 18.44
C ILE A 55 5.17 -10.68 17.03
N ALA A 56 5.61 -11.84 16.53
CA ALA A 56 5.24 -12.34 15.21
C ALA A 56 3.75 -12.65 15.13
N GLU A 57 3.19 -13.35 16.12
CA GLU A 57 1.76 -13.66 16.21
C GLU A 57 0.90 -12.40 16.28
N GLU A 58 1.31 -11.41 17.08
CA GLU A 58 0.61 -10.13 17.17
C GLU A 58 0.69 -9.36 15.85
N SER A 59 1.83 -9.39 15.17
CA SER A 59 2.00 -8.75 13.85
C SER A 59 1.10 -9.40 12.81
N GLU A 60 0.97 -10.73 12.83
CA GLU A 60 0.09 -11.46 11.93
C GLU A 60 -1.38 -11.18 12.23
N ARG A 61 -1.76 -11.13 13.52
CA ARG A 61 -3.10 -10.73 13.96
C ARG A 61 -3.44 -9.32 13.49
N LEU A 62 -2.56 -8.35 13.74
CA LEU A 62 -2.74 -6.97 13.29
C LEU A 62 -2.78 -6.87 11.76
N ALA A 63 -1.95 -7.61 11.04
CA ALA A 63 -2.00 -7.65 9.58
C ALA A 63 -3.33 -8.23 9.08
N ARG A 64 -3.89 -9.22 9.78
CA ARG A 64 -5.21 -9.79 9.48
C ARG A 64 -6.32 -8.78 9.78
N GLU A 65 -6.32 -8.16 10.95
CA GLU A 65 -7.26 -7.11 11.34
C GLU A 65 -7.18 -5.89 10.42
N MET A 66 -5.99 -5.51 9.94
CA MET A 66 -5.83 -4.46 8.93
C MET A 66 -6.41 -4.87 7.58
N ARG A 67 -6.26 -6.13 7.15
CA ARG A 67 -6.91 -6.62 5.92
C ARG A 67 -8.43 -6.66 6.05
N GLU A 68 -8.94 -7.02 7.23
CA GLU A 68 -10.37 -7.06 7.52
C GLU A 68 -10.98 -5.65 7.65
N SER A 69 -10.29 -4.72 8.32
CA SER A 69 -10.72 -3.33 8.52
C SER A 69 -10.49 -2.42 7.32
N ALA A 70 -9.48 -2.69 6.48
CA ALA A 70 -9.35 -2.09 5.15
C ALA A 70 -10.45 -2.56 4.18
N GLY A 71 -11.35 -3.42 4.66
CA GLY A 71 -12.47 -3.94 3.93
C GLY A 71 -12.06 -5.12 3.07
N GLN A 72 -12.71 -6.26 3.31
CA GLN A 72 -13.46 -6.85 2.20
C GLN A 72 -14.31 -5.73 1.59
N ALA A 73 -13.73 -5.00 0.64
CA ALA A 73 -14.50 -4.20 -0.30
C ALA A 73 -15.29 -5.22 -1.11
N ASP A 74 -16.47 -5.59 -0.60
CA ASP A 74 -17.51 -6.36 -1.28
C ASP A 74 -18.15 -5.55 -2.42
N ASP A 75 -17.36 -4.65 -3.02
CA ASP A 75 -17.60 -4.00 -4.29
C ASP A 75 -16.28 -3.74 -5.04
N SER A 76 -15.41 -4.77 -5.05
CA SER A 76 -14.10 -4.79 -5.74
C SER A 76 -14.13 -4.43 -7.24
N GLY A 77 -15.33 -4.26 -7.82
CA GLY A 77 -15.52 -3.72 -9.16
C GLY A 77 -15.44 -2.20 -9.28
N LEU A 78 -15.77 -1.42 -8.24
CA LEU A 78 -15.98 0.03 -8.34
C LEU A 78 -15.03 0.89 -7.49
N GLY A 79 -14.18 0.28 -6.67
CA GLY A 79 -13.19 0.99 -5.84
C GLY A 79 -12.09 1.71 -6.63
N ALA A 80 -11.20 2.41 -5.91
CA ALA A 80 -10.11 3.24 -6.47
C ALA A 80 -9.15 2.47 -7.41
N ASP A 81 -9.06 1.15 -7.28
CA ASP A 81 -8.32 0.25 -8.19
C ASP A 81 -9.19 -0.71 -9.02
N GLY A 82 -10.52 -0.60 -8.88
CA GLY A 82 -11.51 -1.34 -9.67
C GLY A 82 -11.70 -0.78 -11.08
N GLU A 83 -12.73 -1.27 -11.78
CA GLU A 83 -13.11 -0.83 -13.14
C GLU A 83 -13.41 0.67 -13.21
N PHE A 84 -14.00 1.24 -12.15
CA PHE A 84 -14.25 2.69 -12.08
C PHE A 84 -12.94 3.49 -11.93
N GLY A 85 -12.04 3.07 -11.03
CA GLY A 85 -10.71 3.67 -10.92
C GLY A 85 -9.89 3.58 -12.21
N ARG A 86 -10.01 2.45 -12.91
CA ARG A 86 -9.43 2.24 -14.25
C ARG A 86 -10.01 3.20 -15.29
N LEU A 87 -11.33 3.41 -15.32
CA LEU A 87 -11.97 4.40 -16.19
C LEU A 87 -11.45 5.82 -15.90
N LEU A 88 -11.37 6.22 -14.62
CA LEU A 88 -10.84 7.55 -14.25
C LEU A 88 -9.39 7.75 -14.71
N ARG A 89 -8.57 6.69 -14.70
CA ARG A 89 -7.20 6.75 -15.22
C ARG A 89 -7.19 6.94 -16.75
N ASP A 90 -8.01 6.20 -17.50
CA ASP A 90 -8.10 6.38 -18.96
C ASP A 90 -8.53 7.81 -19.31
N LEU A 91 -9.55 8.35 -18.63
CA LEU A 91 -10.03 9.72 -18.84
C LEU A 91 -8.95 10.77 -18.52
N ARG A 92 -8.16 10.59 -17.48
CA ARG A 92 -7.03 11.48 -17.16
C ARG A 92 -5.95 11.46 -18.23
N ILE A 93 -5.67 10.29 -18.81
CA ILE A 93 -4.72 10.19 -19.93
C ILE A 93 -5.25 10.96 -21.14
N LEU A 94 -6.55 10.86 -21.44
CA LEU A 94 -7.18 11.63 -22.53
C LEU A 94 -7.09 13.13 -22.32
N VAL A 95 -7.36 13.61 -21.11
CA VAL A 95 -7.20 15.04 -20.75
C VAL A 95 -5.74 15.47 -20.89
N GLY A 96 -4.78 14.66 -20.45
CA GLY A 96 -3.37 14.94 -20.65
C GLY A 96 -2.95 14.98 -22.12
N ALA A 97 -3.49 14.06 -22.93
CA ALA A 97 -3.24 14.01 -24.36
C ALA A 97 -3.79 15.26 -25.08
N GLU A 98 -4.99 15.71 -24.69
CA GLU A 98 -5.61 16.94 -25.22
C GLU A 98 -4.75 18.17 -24.92
N ALA A 99 -4.31 18.35 -23.68
CA ALA A 99 -3.43 19.45 -23.30
C ALA A 99 -2.11 19.47 -24.08
N LEU A 100 -1.51 18.30 -24.32
CA LEU A 100 -0.28 18.18 -25.12
C LEU A 100 -0.53 18.46 -26.61
N LEU A 101 -1.64 17.98 -27.18
CA LEU A 101 -2.02 18.26 -28.57
C LEU A 101 -2.20 19.76 -28.84
N ALA A 102 -2.59 20.54 -27.83
CA ALA A 102 -2.73 21.99 -27.95
C ALA A 102 -1.39 22.75 -28.03
N THR A 103 -0.26 22.10 -27.69
CA THR A 103 1.04 22.77 -27.55
C THR A 103 2.15 22.20 -28.45
N VAL A 104 1.99 20.97 -28.93
CA VAL A 104 2.98 20.29 -29.78
C VAL A 104 2.88 20.74 -31.24
N ASP A 105 4.03 21.02 -31.85
CA ASP A 105 4.18 21.45 -33.23
C ASP A 105 4.89 20.43 -34.14
N ASP A 106 5.51 19.38 -33.57
CA ASP A 106 6.21 18.35 -34.35
C ASP A 106 5.30 17.17 -34.75
N LEU A 107 5.43 16.75 -36.01
CA LEU A 107 4.55 15.73 -36.62
C LEU A 107 4.70 14.34 -35.99
N ALA A 108 5.87 14.00 -35.44
CA ALA A 108 6.11 12.68 -34.86
C ALA A 108 5.36 12.55 -33.53
N THR A 109 5.49 13.55 -32.66
CA THR A 109 4.79 13.62 -31.38
C THR A 109 3.28 13.75 -31.59
N LEU A 110 2.81 14.56 -32.55
CA LEU A 110 1.39 14.62 -32.90
C LEU A 110 0.80 13.25 -33.25
N ARG A 111 1.49 12.48 -34.11
CA ARG A 111 1.06 11.12 -34.47
C ARG A 111 0.99 10.20 -33.26
N PHE A 112 1.99 10.24 -32.39
CA PHE A 112 2.02 9.46 -31.17
C PHE A 112 0.85 9.81 -30.23
N LEU A 113 0.64 11.10 -29.97
CA LEU A 113 -0.44 11.57 -29.11
C LEU A 113 -1.82 11.21 -29.65
N LEU A 114 -2.04 11.34 -30.97
CA LEU A 114 -3.28 10.93 -31.62
C LEU A 114 -3.53 9.42 -31.52
N GLN A 115 -2.51 8.59 -31.73
CA GLN A 115 -2.62 7.14 -31.56
C GLN A 115 -2.97 6.75 -30.12
N MET A 116 -2.27 7.36 -29.15
CA MET A 116 -2.53 7.13 -27.74
C MET A 116 -3.95 7.57 -27.37
N ALA A 117 -4.39 8.75 -27.83
CA ALA A 117 -5.75 9.25 -27.59
C ALA A 117 -6.82 8.32 -28.19
N ALA A 118 -6.59 7.78 -29.39
CA ALA A 118 -7.51 6.83 -30.02
C ALA A 118 -7.66 5.55 -29.19
N VAL A 119 -6.54 4.94 -28.80
CA VAL A 119 -6.54 3.71 -27.98
C VAL A 119 -7.22 3.95 -26.63
N GLN A 120 -6.90 5.05 -25.95
CA GLN A 120 -7.48 5.33 -24.63
C GLN A 120 -8.97 5.70 -24.70
N SER A 121 -9.41 6.34 -25.78
CA SER A 121 -10.84 6.65 -26.00
C SER A 121 -11.66 5.37 -26.15
N GLU A 122 -11.14 4.39 -26.89
CA GLU A 122 -11.78 3.08 -27.04
C GLU A 122 -11.88 2.34 -25.69
N GLN A 123 -10.79 2.30 -24.92
CA GLN A 123 -10.77 1.67 -23.60
C GLN A 123 -11.75 2.33 -22.61
N ALA A 124 -11.75 3.67 -22.56
CA ALA A 124 -12.66 4.43 -21.71
C ALA A 124 -14.12 4.18 -22.11
N MET A 125 -14.43 4.14 -23.42
CA MET A 125 -15.78 3.84 -23.92
C MET A 125 -16.24 2.44 -23.48
N ILE A 126 -15.42 1.42 -23.72
CA ILE A 126 -15.76 0.02 -23.38
C ILE A 126 -16.01 -0.11 -21.87
N ARG A 127 -15.14 0.47 -21.03
CA ARG A 127 -15.29 0.43 -19.57
C ARG A 127 -16.52 1.20 -19.11
N SER A 128 -16.79 2.37 -19.67
CA SER A 128 -17.99 3.16 -19.34
C SER A 128 -19.27 2.38 -19.61
N ARG A 129 -19.36 1.71 -20.78
CA ARG A 129 -20.52 0.87 -21.12
C ARG A 129 -20.68 -0.31 -20.16
N LYS A 130 -19.57 -0.99 -19.82
CA LYS A 130 -19.58 -2.11 -18.87
C LYS A 130 -20.03 -1.68 -17.47
N LEU A 131 -19.55 -0.53 -17.01
CA LEU A 131 -19.93 0.04 -15.72
C LEU A 131 -21.41 0.43 -15.69
N LEU A 132 -21.88 1.12 -16.73
CA LEU A 132 -23.29 1.50 -16.84
C LEU A 132 -24.21 0.27 -16.83
N ALA A 133 -23.89 -0.76 -17.62
CA ALA A 133 -24.67 -2.00 -17.66
C ALA A 133 -24.71 -2.72 -16.29
N ARG A 134 -23.62 -2.65 -15.51
CA ARG A 134 -23.59 -3.22 -14.15
C ARG A 134 -24.41 -2.41 -13.15
N MET A 135 -24.42 -1.08 -13.28
CA MET A 135 -25.22 -0.21 -12.42
C MET A 135 -26.71 -0.44 -12.67
N THR A 136 -27.13 -0.51 -13.94
CA THR A 136 -28.53 -0.78 -14.29
C THR A 136 -29.01 -2.16 -13.83
N LEU A 137 -28.15 -3.18 -13.85
CA LEU A 137 -28.50 -4.53 -13.37
C LEU A 137 -28.57 -4.66 -11.84
N ARG A 138 -28.08 -3.66 -11.08
CA ARG A 138 -28.13 -3.65 -9.60
C ARG A 138 -29.36 -2.93 -9.06
N GLU A 139 -30.08 -2.19 -9.90
CA GLU A 139 -31.26 -1.41 -9.51
C GLU A 139 -32.57 -2.22 -9.63
N ASP A 140 -32.53 -3.43 -10.21
CA ASP A 140 -33.61 -4.43 -10.31
C ASP A 140 -33.46 -5.54 -9.25
#